data_AF-A0A2V6MG79-F1
#
_entry.id   AF-A0A2V6MG79-F1
#
_cell.length_a   1.000
_cell.length_b   1.000
_cell.length_c   1.000
_cell.angle_alpha   90.00
_cell.angle_beta   90.00
_cell.angle_gamma   90.00
#
_symmetry.space_group_name_H-M   'P 1'
#
loop_
_entity.id
_entity.type
_entity.pdbx_description
1 polymer ?
#
loop_
_entity_poly.entity_id
_entity_poly.type
_entity_poly.pdbx_seq_one_letter_code
_entity_poly.pdbx_strand_id
1 'polypeptide(L)'
;MTTDQQPEAVTPVFLQTVSAAITQLKQKLQQDYEQAYPGLGEIIHLVLDEEEEKAWELSLFPHLVLPDLVEAHVATLGLQPAETKHDDGPVPHRFLEMPTYQPALAYVDC
;
A
#
# COMPACT_ATOMS: atom_id res chain seq x y z
N MET A 1 15.83 -19.25 -25.69
CA MET A 1 15.99 -18.54 -24.40
C MET A 1 14.78 -18.90 -23.57
N THR A 2 14.95 -19.77 -22.58
CA THR A 2 13.89 -20.15 -21.64
C THR A 2 14.07 -19.26 -20.41
N THR A 3 13.17 -18.31 -20.20
CA THR A 3 13.06 -17.59 -18.93
C THR A 3 12.38 -18.50 -17.94
N ASP A 4 13.18 -19.25 -17.20
CA ASP A 4 12.81 -19.85 -15.93
C ASP A 4 12.65 -18.68 -14.94
N GLN A 5 11.42 -18.16 -14.82
CA GLN A 5 11.09 -17.27 -13.71
C GLN A 5 10.93 -18.14 -12.48
N GLN A 6 12.07 -18.42 -11.84
CA GLN A 6 12.12 -18.95 -10.50
C GLN A 6 11.28 -18.01 -9.61
N PRO A 7 10.30 -18.51 -8.84
CA PRO A 7 9.58 -17.66 -7.90
C PRO A 7 10.63 -17.12 -6.94
N GLU A 8 10.91 -15.82 -7.01
CA GLU A 8 11.81 -15.15 -6.07
C GLU A 8 11.30 -15.48 -4.68
N ALA A 9 12.09 -16.24 -3.91
CA ALA A 9 11.71 -16.70 -2.59
C ALA A 9 11.37 -15.48 -1.75
N VAL A 10 10.08 -15.26 -1.52
CA VAL A 10 9.59 -14.14 -0.74
C VAL A 10 10.24 -14.25 0.64
N THR A 11 11.12 -13.31 0.95
CA THR A 11 11.89 -13.38 2.19
C THR A 11 10.94 -13.30 3.37
N PRO A 12 11.15 -14.08 4.45
CA PRO A 12 10.24 -14.10 5.60
C PRO A 12 10.10 -12.72 6.26
N VAL A 13 11.13 -11.88 6.15
CA VAL A 13 11.11 -10.48 6.63
C VAL A 13 10.14 -9.63 5.81
N PHE A 14 10.10 -9.79 4.49
CA PHE A 14 9.17 -9.07 3.63
C PHE A 14 7.71 -9.34 4.02
N LEU A 15 7.34 -10.61 4.20
CA LEU A 15 5.97 -10.98 4.61
C LEU A 15 5.61 -10.41 5.99
N GLN A 16 6.56 -10.39 6.93
CA GLN A 16 6.35 -9.79 8.24
C GLN A 16 6.13 -8.28 8.16
N THR A 17 6.92 -7.57 7.35
CA THR A 17 6.76 -6.13 7.14
C THR A 17 5.41 -5.81 6.49
N VAL A 18 5.02 -6.58 5.47
CA VAL A 18 3.74 -6.41 4.79
C VAL A 18 2.57 -6.69 5.73
N SER A 19 2.63 -7.76 6.52
CA SER A 19 1.60 -8.09 7.52
C SER A 19 1.45 -6.98 8.58
N ALA A 20 2.57 -6.43 9.06
CA ALA A 20 2.55 -5.30 10.00
C ALA A 20 1.93 -4.04 9.37
N ALA A 21 2.25 -3.75 8.11
CA ALA A 21 1.68 -2.61 7.38
C ALA A 21 0.17 -2.76 7.19
N ILE A 22 -0.33 -3.94 6.83
CA ILE A 22 -1.77 -4.21 6.71
C ILE A 22 -2.47 -4.05 8.06
N THR A 23 -1.89 -4.58 9.14
CA THR A 23 -2.48 -4.47 10.48
C THR A 23 -2.66 -3.01 10.88
N GLN A 24 -1.63 -2.18 10.68
CA GLN A 24 -1.70 -0.75 10.97
C GLN A 24 -2.71 -0.03 10.07
N LEU A 25 -2.74 -0.37 8.79
CA LEU A 25 -3.68 0.20 7.83
C LEU A 25 -5.13 -0.13 8.20
N LYS A 26 -5.44 -1.39 8.56
CA LYS A 26 -6.77 -1.81 8.98
C LYS A 26 -7.24 -1.11 10.25
N GLN A 27 -6.36 -0.97 11.25
CA GLN A 27 -6.70 -0.23 12.47
C GLN A 27 -7.08 1.22 12.17
N LYS A 28 -6.35 1.87 11.26
CA LYS A 28 -6.65 3.24 10.84
C LYS A 28 -7.98 3.33 10.08
N LEU A 29 -8.18 2.47 9.07
CA LEU A 29 -9.43 2.42 8.31
C LEU A 29 -10.62 2.15 9.22
N GLN A 30 -10.49 1.21 10.16
CA GLN A 30 -11.53 0.91 11.13
C GLN A 30 -11.89 2.15 11.95
N GLN A 31 -10.89 2.84 12.53
CA GLN A 31 -11.14 4.05 13.30
C GLN A 31 -11.82 5.14 12.46
N ASP A 32 -11.36 5.37 11.23
CA ASP A 32 -11.91 6.41 10.35
C ASP A 32 -13.37 6.11 10.00
N TYR A 33 -13.69 4.86 9.66
CA TYR A 33 -15.04 4.44 9.32
C TYR A 33 -15.97 4.33 10.53
N GLU A 34 -15.50 3.87 11.68
CA GLU A 34 -16.29 3.86 12.92
C GLU A 34 -16.62 5.27 13.40
N GLN A 35 -15.70 6.23 13.20
CA GLN A 35 -15.94 7.63 13.49
C GLN A 35 -16.96 8.24 12.51
N ALA A 36 -16.87 7.90 11.23
CA ALA A 36 -17.82 8.37 10.20
C ALA A 36 -19.22 7.76 10.37
N TYR A 37 -19.29 6.50 10.81
CA TYR A 37 -20.52 5.71 10.92
C TYR A 37 -20.65 5.05 12.29
N PRO A 38 -20.92 5.83 13.35
CA PRO A 38 -21.12 5.28 14.68
C PRO A 38 -22.28 4.27 14.68
N GLY A 39 -21.99 3.04 15.12
CA GLY A 39 -22.95 1.93 15.15
C GLY A 39 -22.82 0.92 14.00
N LEU A 40 -21.95 1.16 13.01
CA LEU A 40 -21.66 0.20 11.94
C LEU A 40 -20.36 -0.59 12.13
N GLY A 41 -19.72 -0.51 13.30
CA GLY A 41 -18.39 -1.11 13.54
C GLY A 41 -18.27 -2.59 13.18
N GLU A 42 -19.31 -3.40 13.45
CA GLU A 42 -19.31 -4.82 13.06
C GLU A 42 -19.30 -5.02 11.54
N ILE A 43 -20.06 -4.21 10.81
CA ILE A 43 -20.10 -4.24 9.34
C ILE A 43 -18.77 -3.76 8.77
N ILE A 44 -18.21 -2.67 9.32
CA ILE A 44 -16.91 -2.16 8.91
C ILE A 44 -15.82 -3.20 9.14
N HIS A 45 -15.81 -3.88 10.28
CA HIS A 45 -14.85 -4.95 10.56
C HIS A 45 -14.99 -6.10 9.57
N LEU A 46 -16.21 -6.52 9.25
CA LEU A 46 -16.48 -7.57 8.26
C LEU A 46 -15.97 -7.18 6.87
N VAL A 47 -16.26 -5.95 6.42
CA VAL A 47 -15.78 -5.44 5.14
C VAL A 47 -14.25 -5.40 5.10
N LEU A 48 -13.60 -4.95 6.18
CA LEU A 48 -12.13 -4.90 6.25
C LEU A 48 -11.48 -6.29 6.26
N ASP A 49 -12.14 -7.32 6.79
CA ASP A 49 -11.67 -8.70 6.75
C ASP A 49 -11.85 -9.29 5.34
N GLU A 50 -13.01 -9.11 4.73
CA GLU A 50 -13.31 -9.60 3.38
C GLU A 50 -12.40 -8.97 2.32
N GLU A 51 -12.21 -7.65 2.37
CA GLU A 51 -11.38 -6.95 1.41
C GLU A 51 -9.88 -7.19 1.64
N GLU A 52 -9.45 -7.53 2.86
CA GLU A 52 -8.07 -7.99 3.09
C GLU A 52 -7.80 -9.31 2.36
N GLU A 53 -8.70 -10.28 2.48
CA GLU A 53 -8.56 -11.57 1.80
C GLU A 53 -8.46 -11.37 0.28
N LYS A 54 -9.34 -10.54 -0.29
CA LYS A 54 -9.28 -10.18 -1.72
C LYS A 54 -8.00 -9.46 -2.10
N ALA A 55 -7.51 -8.54 -1.26
CA ALA A 55 -6.26 -7.83 -1.50
C ALA A 55 -5.06 -8.79 -1.60
N TRP A 56 -5.04 -9.83 -0.76
CA TRP A 56 -4.03 -10.89 -0.80
C TRP A 56 -4.12 -11.76 -2.07
N GLU A 57 -5.32 -12.00 -2.58
CA GLU A 57 -5.52 -12.73 -3.85
C GLU A 57 -5.06 -11.93 -5.07
N LEU A 58 -5.22 -10.60 -5.03
CA LEU A 58 -4.93 -9.71 -6.15
C LEU A 58 -3.47 -9.26 -6.22
N SER A 59 -2.76 -9.17 -5.09
CA SER A 59 -1.43 -8.58 -5.03
C SER A 59 -0.58 -9.15 -3.90
N LEU A 60 0.74 -9.23 -4.13
CA LEU A 60 1.73 -9.46 -3.07
C LEU A 60 1.90 -8.26 -2.13
N PHE A 61 1.31 -7.11 -2.49
CA PHE A 61 1.28 -5.86 -1.73
C PHE A 61 -0.18 -5.46 -1.43
N PRO A 62 -0.90 -6.25 -0.62
CA PRO A 62 -2.32 -6.03 -0.32
C PRO A 62 -2.58 -4.65 0.29
N HIS A 63 -1.67 -4.10 1.09
CA HIS A 63 -1.81 -2.78 1.71
C HIS A 63 -1.91 -1.61 0.71
N LEU A 64 -1.50 -1.81 -0.56
CA LEU A 64 -1.62 -0.78 -1.60
C LEU A 64 -3.01 -0.76 -2.25
N VAL A 65 -3.69 -1.91 -2.30
CA VAL A 65 -5.00 -2.06 -2.97
C VAL A 65 -6.15 -2.11 -1.97
N LEU A 66 -5.88 -2.47 -0.72
CA LEU A 66 -6.88 -2.59 0.34
C LEU A 66 -7.72 -1.32 0.54
N PRO A 67 -7.15 -0.09 0.58
CA PRO A 67 -7.96 1.12 0.75
C PRO A 67 -9.01 1.28 -0.35
N ASP A 68 -8.60 1.11 -1.61
CA ASP A 68 -9.48 1.25 -2.78
C ASP A 68 -10.58 0.19 -2.77
N LEU A 69 -10.25 -1.04 -2.41
CA LEU A 69 -11.19 -2.15 -2.28
C LEU A 69 -12.25 -1.88 -1.20
N VAL A 70 -11.81 -1.39 -0.05
CA VAL A 70 -12.70 -1.01 1.05
C VAL A 70 -13.60 0.15 0.64
N GLU A 71 -13.07 1.20 0.03
CA GLU A 71 -13.86 2.33 -0.47
C GLU A 71 -14.91 1.89 -1.50
N ALA A 72 -14.52 1.02 -2.43
CA ALA A 72 -15.44 0.44 -3.40
C ALA A 72 -16.54 -0.37 -2.72
N HIS A 73 -16.20 -1.25 -1.77
CA HIS A 73 -17.18 -2.05 -1.04
C HIS A 73 -18.12 -1.16 -0.23
N VAL A 74 -17.60 -0.18 0.52
CA VAL A 74 -18.39 0.78 1.28
C VAL A 74 -19.36 1.55 0.38
N ALA A 75 -18.92 1.95 -0.81
CA ALA A 75 -19.80 2.58 -1.80
C ALA A 75 -20.95 1.66 -2.24
N THR A 76 -20.73 0.35 -2.36
CA THR A 76 -21.82 -0.61 -2.65
C THR A 76 -22.84 -0.74 -1.52
N LEU A 77 -22.44 -0.47 -0.28
CA LEU A 77 -23.34 -0.41 0.88
C LEU A 77 -24.17 0.90 0.92
N GLY A 78 -23.97 1.79 -0.06
CA GLY A 78 -24.61 3.11 -0.12
C GLY A 78 -24.03 4.12 0.87
N LEU A 79 -22.88 3.81 1.46
CA LEU A 79 -22.13 4.69 2.35
C LEU A 79 -21.14 5.53 1.53
N GLN A 80 -20.75 6.66 2.08
CA GLN A 80 -19.67 7.45 1.50
C GLN A 80 -18.32 6.92 2.02
N PRO A 81 -17.24 7.05 1.24
CA PRO A 81 -15.91 6.86 1.77
C PRO A 81 -15.73 7.74 3.01
N ALA A 82 -15.18 7.16 4.08
CA ALA A 82 -14.74 7.98 5.20
C ALA A 82 -13.66 8.93 4.67
N GLU A 83 -13.57 10.13 5.22
CA GLU A 83 -12.45 11.02 4.97
C GLU A 83 -11.22 10.42 5.69
N THR A 84 -10.72 9.34 5.12
CA THR A 84 -9.50 8.71 5.51
C THR A 84 -8.44 9.77 5.28
N LYS A 85 -7.76 10.17 6.34
CA LYS A 85 -6.50 10.89 6.20
C LYS A 85 -5.48 9.90 5.64
N HIS A 86 -5.69 9.40 4.42
CA HIS A 86 -4.61 8.82 3.64
C HIS A 86 -3.55 9.89 3.67
N ASP A 87 -2.36 9.53 4.17
CA ASP A 87 -1.23 10.44 4.19
C ASP A 87 -0.69 10.54 2.76
N ASP A 88 -1.58 10.90 1.83
CA ASP A 88 -1.34 11.47 0.51
C ASP A 88 -1.02 12.97 0.64
N GLY A 89 -0.49 13.37 1.80
CA GLY A 89 0.41 14.50 1.81
C GLY A 89 1.48 14.19 0.75
N PRO A 90 1.85 15.15 -0.11
CA PRO A 90 2.95 14.94 -1.03
C PRO A 90 4.17 14.63 -0.17
N VAL A 91 4.50 13.34 -0.02
CA VAL A 91 5.73 12.91 0.61
C VAL A 91 6.79 13.68 -0.16
N PRO A 92 7.59 14.54 0.48
CA PRO A 92 8.60 15.26 -0.25
C PRO A 92 9.51 14.16 -0.77
N HIS A 93 9.39 13.86 -2.06
CA HIS A 93 10.38 13.08 -2.76
C HIS A 93 11.63 13.93 -2.68
N ARG A 94 12.41 13.74 -1.63
CA ARG A 94 13.82 14.06 -1.62
C ARG A 94 14.44 13.05 -2.57
N PHE A 95 14.17 13.21 -3.86
CA PHE A 95 15.07 12.79 -4.91
C PHE A 95 16.41 13.34 -4.46
N LEU A 96 17.27 12.46 -3.97
CA LEU A 96 18.66 12.78 -3.80
C LEU A 96 19.11 13.22 -5.18
N GLU A 97 19.28 14.53 -5.36
CA GLU A 97 19.99 15.10 -6.50
C GLU A 97 21.29 14.31 -6.62
N MET A 98 21.36 13.42 -7.60
CA MET A 98 22.62 12.76 -7.90
C MET A 98 23.57 13.87 -8.31
N PRO A 99 24.75 14.00 -7.66
CA PRO A 99 25.75 14.94 -8.13
C PRO A 99 26.06 14.56 -9.58
N THR A 100 25.81 15.51 -10.47
CA THR A 100 26.10 15.45 -11.90
C THR A 100 27.43 14.74 -12.11
N TYR A 101 27.39 13.56 -12.71
CA TYR A 101 28.60 12.84 -13.11
C TYR A 101 29.35 13.74 -14.09
N GLN A 102 30.45 14.34 -13.64
CA GLN A 102 31.40 15.02 -14.52
C GLN A 102 32.37 13.94 -15.03
N PRO A 103 32.36 13.59 -16.33
CA PRO A 103 33.40 12.74 -16.88
C PRO A 103 34.71 13.53 -16.84
N ALA A 104 35.71 13.02 -16.12
CA ALA A 104 37.06 13.54 -16.23
C ALA A 104 37.55 13.28 -17.66
N LEU A 105 37.55 14.32 -18.51
CA LEU A 105 38.27 14.30 -19.78
C LEU A 105 39.77 14.29 -19.45
N ALA A 106 40.33 13.09 -19.30
CA ALA A 106 41.77 12.91 -19.33
C ALA A 106 42.24 13.23 -20.75
N TYR A 107 42.80 14.44 -20.90
CA TYR A 107 43.53 14.89 -22.07
C TYR A 107 44.70 13.93 -22.33
N VAL A 108 44.64 13.21 -23.46
CA VAL A 108 45.80 12.47 -24.00
C VAL A 108 46.60 13.47 -24.82
N ASP A 109 47.74 13.91 -24.28
CA ASP A 109 48.75 14.63 -25.04
C ASP A 109 49.60 13.61 -25.82
N CYS A 110 49.88 13.89 -27.09
CA CYS A 110 50.60 13.02 -28.03
C CYS A 110 52.11 13.31 -28.04
#